data_AF-A0A0K0SSE9-F1
#
_entry.id   AF-A0A0K0SSE9-F1
#
_cell.length_a   1.000
_cell.length_b   1.000
_cell.length_c   1.000
_cell.angle_alpha   90.00
_cell.angle_beta   90.00
_cell.angle_gamma   90.00
#
_symmetry.space_group_name_H-M   'P 1'
#
loop_
_entity.id
_entity.type
_entity.pdbx_description
1 polymer ?
#
loop_
_entity_poly.entity_id
_entity_poly.type
_entity_poly.pdbx_seq_one_letter_code
_entity_poly.pdbx_strand_id
1 'polypeptide(L)' 'MTIESNPAQNLAKIRSLAIDTFGSESAAESWLNQYHALLGAAPIAVAESSSGFIEVQKMLSAISYGGAV' A
#
# COMPACT_ATOMS: atom_id res chain seq x y z
N MET A 1 -24.14 -5.99 -4.43
CA MET A 1 -23.05 -6.96 -4.24
C MET A 1 -21.99 -6.29 -3.39
N THR A 2 -22.04 -6.47 -2.07
CA THR A 2 -21.03 -5.95 -1.16
C THR A 2 -19.80 -6.81 -1.35
N ILE A 3 -18.79 -6.32 -2.07
CA ILE A 3 -17.49 -6.98 -2.10
C ILE A 3 -16.92 -6.76 -0.70
N GLU A 4 -17.14 -7.71 0.21
CA GLU A 4 -16.46 -7.72 1.48
C GLU A 4 -14.96 -7.83 1.17
N SER A 5 -14.20 -6.79 1.46
CA SER A 5 -12.76 -6.86 1.33
C SER A 5 -12.22 -7.87 2.32
N ASN A 6 -11.61 -8.93 1.81
CA ASN A 6 -10.82 -9.82 2.65
C ASN A 6 -9.48 -9.11 2.96
N PRO A 7 -9.18 -8.78 4.23
CA PRO A 7 -7.95 -8.09 4.60
C PRO A 7 -6.70 -8.80 4.06
N ALA A 8 -6.67 -10.13 4.08
CA ALA A 8 -5.53 -10.90 3.57
C ALA A 8 -5.32 -10.68 2.06
N GLN A 9 -6.39 -10.55 1.27
CA GLN A 9 -6.29 -10.28 -0.16
C GLN A 9 -5.84 -8.84 -0.44
N ASN A 10 -6.31 -7.87 0.35
CA ASN A 10 -5.87 -6.49 0.23
C ASN A 10 -4.37 -6.38 0.54
N LEU A 11 -3.91 -7.01 1.62
CA LEU A 11 -2.51 -7.00 2.03
C LEU A 11 -1.60 -7.65 0.99
N ALA A 12 -2.01 -8.79 0.42
CA ALA A 12 -1.25 -9.45 -0.64
C ALA A 12 -1.09 -8.55 -1.89
N LYS A 13 -2.16 -7.86 -2.30
CA LYS A 13 -2.13 -6.94 -3.45
C LYS A 13 -1.25 -5.72 -3.18
N ILE A 14 -1.34 -5.12 -2.00
CA ILE A 14 -0.50 -3.97 -1.62
C ILE A 14 0.97 -4.35 -1.53
N ARG A 15 1.31 -5.53 -0.99
CA ARG A 15 2.68 -6.04 -1.00
C ARG A 15 3.24 -6.19 -2.41
N SER A 16 2.48 -6.83 -3.31
CA SER A 16 2.89 -6.97 -4.72
C SER A 16 3.14 -5.61 -5.35
N LEU A 17 2.20 -4.67 -5.19
CA LEU A 17 2.33 -3.33 -5.77
C LEU A 17 3.51 -2.55 -5.18
N ALA A 18 3.77 -2.68 -3.89
CA ALA A 18 4.91 -2.06 -3.25
C ALA A 18 6.24 -2.65 -3.76
N ILE A 19 6.32 -3.97 -3.97
CA ILE A 19 7.48 -4.61 -4.60
C ILE A 19 7.69 -4.06 -6.01
N ASP A 20 6.64 -3.95 -6.81
CA ASP A 20 6.71 -3.39 -8.16
C ASP A 20 7.15 -1.92 -8.14
N THR A 21 6.76 -1.17 -7.11
CA THR A 21 7.08 0.26 -6.94
C THR A 21 8.53 0.48 -6.50
N PHE A 22 9.05 -0.34 -5.57
CA PHE A 22 10.35 -0.13 -4.94
C PHE A 22 11.44 -1.10 -5.42
N GLY A 23 11.10 -2.09 -6.24
CA GLY A 23 12.04 -3.04 -6.86
C GLY A 23 12.58 -4.13 -5.94
N SER A 24 12.15 -4.20 -4.67
CA SER A 24 12.54 -5.28 -3.75
C SER A 24 11.55 -5.47 -2.62
N GLU A 25 11.47 -6.71 -2.11
CA GLU A 25 10.65 -7.06 -0.95
C GLU A 25 11.07 -6.31 0.32
N SER A 26 12.38 -6.17 0.57
CA SER A 26 12.87 -5.45 1.75
C SER A 26 12.49 -3.96 1.74
N ALA A 27 12.56 -3.30 0.58
CA ALA A 27 12.15 -1.89 0.47
C ALA A 27 10.63 -1.74 0.62
N ALA A 28 9.86 -2.66 0.01
CA ALA A 28 8.41 -2.70 0.14
C ALA A 28 7.95 -2.90 1.59
N GLU A 29 8.48 -3.92 2.28
CA GLU A 29 8.14 -4.19 3.69
C GLU A 29 8.56 -3.03 4.59
N SER A 30 9.73 -2.43 4.38
CA SER A 30 10.16 -1.24 5.13
C SER A 30 9.16 -0.09 4.97
N TRP A 31 8.79 0.24 3.73
CA TRP A 31 7.86 1.33 3.43
C TRP A 31 6.45 1.08 3.99
N LEU A 32 5.95 -0.16 3.87
CA LEU A 32 4.61 -0.56 4.30
C LEU A 32 4.43 -0.59 5.83
N ASN A 33 5.50 -0.88 6.57
CA ASN A 33 5.48 -0.94 8.02
C ASN A 33 5.88 0.38 8.70
N GLN A 34 6.43 1.35 7.96
CA GLN A 34 6.74 2.67 8.49
C GLN A 34 5.45 3.47 8.75
N TYR A 35 5.48 4.39 9.71
CA TYR A 35 4.42 5.38 9.89
C TYR A 35 4.43 6.43 8.76
N HIS A 36 3.26 6.71 8.17
CA HIS A 36 3.09 7.77 7.18
C HIS A 36 2.10 8.81 7.69
N ALA A 37 2.56 10.06 7.87
CA ALA A 37 1.76 11.15 8.43
C ALA A 37 0.47 11.42 7.62
N LEU A 38 0.50 11.25 6.30
CA LEU A 38 -0.67 11.40 5.43
C LEU A 38 -1.76 10.36 5.68
N LEU A 39 -1.38 9.18 6.18
CA LEU A 39 -2.30 8.09 6.51
C LEU A 39 -2.62 8.03 8.01
N GLY A 40 -1.85 8.72 8.84
CA GLY A 40 -1.98 8.67 10.30
C GLY A 40 -1.59 7.32 10.92
N ALA A 41 -1.07 6.37 10.14
CA ALA A 41 -0.68 5.03 10.55
C ALA A 41 0.27 4.39 9.53
N ALA A 42 0.64 3.12 9.76
CA ALA A 42 1.39 2.32 8.79
C ALA A 42 0.49 1.88 7.63
N PRO A 43 0.94 1.98 6.36
CA PRO A 43 0.17 1.56 5.18
C PRO A 43 -0.37 0.14 5.29
N ILE A 44 0.40 -0.78 5.87
CA ILE A 44 -0.04 -2.17 6.06
C ILE A 44 -1.28 -2.28 6.96
N ALA A 45 -1.37 -1.48 8.03
CA ALA A 45 -2.51 -1.46 8.92
C ALA A 45 -3.73 -0.77 8.26
N VAL A 46 -3.49 0.30 7.49
CA VAL A 46 -4.55 1.02 6.79
C VAL A 46 -5.18 0.16 5.69
N ALA A 47 -4.37 -0.62 4.98
CA ALA A 47 -4.80 -1.48 3.88
C ALA A 47 -5.73 -2.64 4.28
N GLU A 48 -5.89 -2.92 5.58
CA GLU A 48 -6.84 -3.94 6.06
C GLU A 48 -8.29 -3.61 5.71
N SER A 49 -8.61 -2.32 5.57
CA SER A 49 -9.92 -1.83 5.14
C SER A 49 -9.99 -1.60 3.63
N SER A 50 -11.18 -1.67 3.02
CA SER A 50 -11.39 -1.38 1.60
C SER A 50 -10.98 0.04 1.21
N SER A 51 -11.35 1.02 2.04
CA SER A 51 -11.04 2.43 1.82
C SER A 51 -9.54 2.69 1.99
N GLY A 52 -8.94 2.15 3.05
CA GLY A 52 -7.52 2.29 3.28
C GLY A 52 -6.66 1.60 2.21
N PHE A 53 -7.12 0.45 1.69
CA PHE A 53 -6.49 -0.19 0.52
C PHE A 53 -6.42 0.76 -0.68
N ILE A 54 -7.53 1.44 -1.01
CA ILE A 54 -7.58 2.40 -2.13
C ILE A 54 -6.60 3.56 -1.91
N GLU A 55 -6.50 4.08 -0.69
CA GLU A 55 -5.59 5.18 -0.37
C GLU A 55 -4.13 4.77 -0.50
N VAL A 56 -3.75 3.60 0.04
CA VAL A 56 -2.38 3.09 -0.08
C VAL A 56 -2.04 2.78 -1.55
N GLN A 57 -2.99 2.22 -2.31
CA GLN A 57 -2.80 1.97 -3.73
C GLN A 57 -2.51 3.27 -4.50
N LYS A 58 -3.25 4.34 -4.24
CA LYS A 58 -3.01 5.66 -4.87
C LYS A 58 -1.62 6.20 -4.56
N MET A 59 -1.16 6.08 -3.31
CA MET A 59 0.18 6.53 -2.92
C MET A 59 1.27 5.75 -3.67
N LEU A 60 1.17 4.42 -3.73
CA LEU A 60 2.14 3.59 -4.46
C LEU A 60 2.13 3.91 -5.97
N SER A 61 0.96 4.07 -6.58
CA SER A 61 0.86 4.51 -7.98
C SER A 61 1.50 5.88 -8.19
N ALA A 62 1.25 6.85 -7.30
CA ALA A 62 1.84 8.17 -7.39
C ALA A 62 3.38 8.14 -7.25
N ILE A 63 3.94 7.25 -6.43
CA ILE A 63 5.39 7.06 -6.32
C ILE A 63 5.96 6.45 -7.62
N SER A 64 5.29 5.41 -8.15
CA SER A 64 5.72 4.74 -9.38
C SER A 64 5.72 5.66 -10.61
N TYR A 65 4.72 6.55 -10.73
CA TYR A 65 4.62 7.51 -11.84
C TYR A 65 5.26 8.88 -11.57
N GLY A 66 5.49 9.23 -10.31
CA GLY A 66 5.94 10.55 -9.85
C GLY A 66 7.40 10.62 -9.41
N GLY A 67 8.15 9.52 -9.49
CA GLY A 67 9.62 9.50 -9.32
C GLY A 67 10.41 10.21 -10.43
N ALA A 68 9.76 11.05 -11.24
CA ALA A 68 10.40 11.97 -12.17
C ALA A 68 10.49 13.37 -11.53
N VAL A 69 11.55 13.59 -10.76
CA VAL A 69 12.14 14.92 -10.54
C VAL A 69 13.63 14.85 -10.77
#